data_AF-A0A376LI00-F1
#
_entry.id   AF-A0A376LI00-F1
#
_cell.length_a   1.000
_cell.length_b   1.000
_cell.length_c   1.000
_cell.angle_alpha   90.00
_cell.angle_beta   90.00
_cell.angle_gamma   90.00
#
_symmetry.space_group_name_H-M   'P 1'
#
loop_
_entity.id
_entity.type
_entity.pdbx_description
1 polymer ?
#
loop_
_entity_poly.entity_id
_entity_poly.type
_entity_poly.pdbx_seq_one_letter_code
_entity_poly.pdbx_strand_id
1 'polypeptide(L)'
;MKGELGVKDLNLDATINAPGLDNALPGLGGTAKGLVKVRGTVEAPQLLADITARGLRWQELSVAQVRVEGDIKSTDQIAGKLDVRVEQILQPDVSINLVTLNAKGSEKQHELQLRIQGEPVSGQLNLAGSFDRKEERWKGTLSNTRFQTPVGPWSLTRDIALDYRNKEQKISIGPHCWLNPNAELCVPQTIDAGAEGRALVNLNRFDLAMLKPFMPETTQASGIFTGKADVAWDTHERGAAAGQYHPFGA
;
A
#
# COMPACT_ATOMS: atom_id res chain seq x y z
N MET A 1 -16.88 -25.08 -45.65
CA MET A 1 -17.11 -23.72 -45.09
C MET A 1 -16.30 -23.60 -43.81
N LYS A 2 -15.29 -22.72 -43.79
CA LYS A 2 -14.54 -22.37 -42.59
C LYS A 2 -15.35 -21.31 -41.83
N GLY A 3 -15.80 -21.62 -40.62
CA GLY A 3 -16.40 -20.64 -39.72
C GLY A 3 -15.30 -19.99 -38.90
N GLU A 4 -15.04 -18.70 -39.14
CA GLU A 4 -14.28 -17.89 -38.18
C GLU A 4 -15.22 -17.58 -37.01
N LEU A 5 -14.81 -18.00 -35.81
CA LEU A 5 -15.46 -17.61 -34.57
C LEU A 5 -15.21 -16.11 -34.40
N GLY A 6 -16.26 -15.32 -34.62
CA GLY A 6 -16.21 -13.87 -34.47
C GLY A 6 -15.72 -13.49 -33.08
N VAL A 7 -14.73 -12.59 -33.04
CA VAL A 7 -14.21 -11.99 -31.82
C VAL A 7 -15.40 -11.46 -31.00
N LYS A 8 -15.52 -11.91 -29.76
CA LYS A 8 -16.67 -11.55 -28.92
C LYS A 8 -16.47 -10.14 -28.39
N ASP A 9 -17.14 -9.18 -29.00
CA ASP A 9 -17.14 -7.80 -28.55
C ASP A 9 -17.73 -7.68 -27.14
N LEU A 10 -17.04 -6.90 -26.30
CA LEU A 10 -17.49 -6.49 -24.98
C LEU A 10 -18.14 -5.12 -25.09
N ASN A 11 -19.40 -5.04 -24.71
CA ASN A 11 -20.13 -3.78 -24.57
C ASN A 11 -21.05 -3.88 -23.35
N LEU A 12 -20.45 -3.81 -22.16
CA LEU A 12 -21.17 -3.94 -20.90
C LEU A 12 -21.22 -2.60 -20.19
N ASP A 13 -22.41 -2.18 -19.78
CA ASP A 13 -22.64 -1.00 -18.97
C ASP A 13 -23.29 -1.37 -17.65
N ALA A 14 -22.58 -1.11 -16.55
CA ALA A 14 -23.11 -1.23 -15.21
C ALA A 14 -23.30 0.17 -14.64
N THR A 15 -24.54 0.53 -14.36
CA THR A 15 -24.86 1.76 -13.64
C THR A 15 -25.06 1.43 -12.17
N ILE A 16 -24.31 2.10 -11.30
CA ILE A 16 -24.49 2.04 -9.86
C ILE A 16 -25.45 3.16 -9.48
N ASN A 17 -26.60 2.80 -8.92
CA ASN A 17 -27.55 3.74 -8.33
C ASN A 17 -28.05 3.16 -7.01
N ALA A 18 -27.28 3.37 -5.94
CA ALA A 18 -27.61 2.97 -4.59
C ALA A 18 -27.95 4.23 -3.76
N PRO A 19 -29.25 4.61 -3.68
CA PRO A 19 -29.68 5.74 -2.85
C PRO A 19 -29.62 5.44 -1.34
N GLY A 20 -29.42 4.18 -0.97
CA GLY A 20 -29.15 3.70 0.39
C GLY A 20 -28.37 2.39 0.31
N LEU A 21 -27.30 2.27 1.10
CA LEU A 21 -26.42 1.08 1.15
C LEU A 21 -26.76 0.12 2.30
N ASP A 22 -27.75 0.47 3.10
CA ASP A 22 -28.28 -0.25 4.26
C ASP A 22 -28.76 -1.67 3.95
N ASN A 23 -29.18 -1.93 2.72
CA ASN A 23 -29.62 -3.27 2.29
C ASN A 23 -28.48 -4.16 1.78
N ALA A 24 -27.28 -3.62 1.56
CA ALA A 24 -26.14 -4.39 1.04
C ALA A 24 -25.35 -5.09 2.15
N LEU A 25 -25.22 -4.45 3.31
CA LEU A 25 -24.51 -4.97 4.47
C LEU A 25 -25.10 -4.36 5.76
N PRO A 26 -25.37 -5.14 6.81
CA PRO A 26 -25.87 -4.59 8.07
C PRO A 26 -24.98 -3.48 8.63
N GLY A 27 -25.59 -2.34 8.94
CA GLY A 27 -24.90 -1.18 9.49
C GLY A 27 -24.16 -0.31 8.48
N LEU A 28 -24.09 -0.72 7.20
CA LEU A 28 -23.57 0.14 6.13
C LEU A 28 -24.62 1.18 5.78
N GLY A 29 -24.21 2.43 5.61
CA GLY A 29 -25.10 3.49 5.14
C GLY A 29 -24.39 4.42 4.17
N GLY A 30 -25.16 5.36 3.64
CA GLY A 30 -24.68 6.31 2.64
C GLY A 30 -25.23 5.98 1.26
N THR A 31 -24.64 6.61 0.26
CA THR A 31 -25.09 6.53 -1.14
C THR A 31 -23.93 6.22 -2.07
N ALA A 32 -24.21 5.55 -3.17
CA ALA A 32 -23.24 5.36 -4.24
C ALA A 32 -23.90 5.58 -5.61
N LYS A 33 -23.24 6.36 -6.46
CA LYS A 33 -23.61 6.56 -7.85
C LYS A 33 -22.38 6.37 -8.72
N GLY A 34 -22.55 5.77 -9.88
CA GLY A 34 -21.42 5.62 -10.77
C GLY A 34 -21.75 4.86 -12.04
N LEU A 35 -20.78 4.84 -12.93
CA LEU A 35 -20.86 4.15 -14.19
C LEU A 35 -19.57 3.36 -14.38
N VAL A 36 -19.74 2.08 -14.69
CA VAL A 36 -18.66 1.19 -15.08
C VAL A 36 -18.96 0.68 -16.47
N LYS A 37 -18.01 0.87 -17.38
CA LYS A 37 -18.12 0.45 -18.78
C LYS A 37 -17.01 -0.52 -19.10
N VAL A 38 -17.37 -1.65 -19.70
CA VAL A 38 -16.42 -2.58 -20.32
C VAL A 38 -16.62 -2.52 -21.82
N ARG A 39 -15.54 -2.24 -22.54
CA ARG A 39 -15.49 -2.07 -24.00
C ARG A 39 -14.37 -2.91 -24.61
N GLY A 40 -14.35 -3.04 -25.94
CA GLY A 40 -13.29 -3.75 -26.67
C GLY A 40 -13.64 -5.22 -26.88
N THR A 41 -12.65 -6.10 -26.79
CA THR A 41 -12.83 -7.56 -26.94
C THR A 41 -12.44 -8.28 -25.67
N VAL A 42 -12.69 -9.59 -25.60
CA VAL A 42 -12.24 -10.42 -24.45
C VAL A 42 -10.72 -10.39 -24.29
N GLU A 43 -9.99 -10.34 -25.39
CA GLU A 43 -8.52 -10.30 -25.44
C GLU A 43 -7.97 -8.88 -25.24
N ALA A 44 -8.75 -7.87 -25.58
CA ALA A 44 -8.37 -6.46 -25.55
C ALA A 44 -9.39 -5.57 -24.80
N PRO A 45 -9.74 -5.85 -23.53
CA PRO A 45 -10.77 -5.10 -22.84
C PRO A 45 -10.28 -3.70 -22.43
N GLN A 46 -11.21 -2.75 -22.43
CA GLN A 46 -11.08 -1.45 -21.78
C GLN A 46 -12.11 -1.35 -20.66
N LEU A 47 -11.64 -1.00 -19.46
CA LEU A 47 -12.46 -0.69 -18.29
C LEU A 47 -12.45 0.81 -18.05
N LEU A 48 -13.64 1.41 -18.03
CA LEU A 48 -13.85 2.79 -17.60
C LEU A 48 -14.70 2.78 -16.33
N ALA A 49 -14.31 3.56 -15.33
CA ALA A 49 -15.07 3.74 -14.10
C ALA A 49 -15.12 5.22 -13.71
N ASP A 50 -16.31 5.72 -13.38
CA ASP A 50 -16.50 6.96 -12.60
C ASP A 50 -17.52 6.63 -11.51
N ILE A 51 -17.04 6.53 -10.27
CA ILE A 51 -17.83 6.14 -9.12
C ILE A 51 -17.67 7.21 -8.05
N THR A 52 -18.79 7.68 -7.52
CA THR A 52 -18.85 8.58 -6.38
C THR A 52 -19.75 7.99 -5.31
N ALA A 53 -19.20 7.81 -4.12
CA ALA A 53 -19.95 7.41 -2.93
C ALA A 53 -19.89 8.54 -1.89
N ARG A 54 -20.98 8.75 -1.14
CA ARG A 54 -21.11 9.86 -0.20
C ARG A 54 -21.79 9.44 1.09
N GLY A 55 -21.35 10.06 2.18
CA GLY A 55 -21.89 9.82 3.52
C GLY A 55 -21.82 8.35 3.92
N LEU A 56 -20.73 7.68 3.52
CA LEU A 56 -20.51 6.28 3.86
C LEU A 56 -20.34 6.18 5.37
N ARG A 57 -20.98 5.19 5.96
CA ARG A 57 -20.95 4.97 7.40
C ARG A 57 -21.06 3.49 7.68
N TRP A 58 -20.24 2.98 8.57
CA TRP A 58 -20.26 1.60 9.00
C TRP A 58 -19.73 1.53 10.42
N GLN A 59 -20.60 1.19 11.37
CA GLN A 59 -20.28 1.28 12.80
C GLN A 59 -19.81 2.69 13.17
N GLU A 60 -18.61 2.84 13.73
CA GLU A 60 -18.02 4.13 14.11
C GLU A 60 -17.23 4.79 12.96
N LEU A 61 -16.99 4.07 11.86
CA LEU A 61 -16.33 4.60 10.68
C LEU A 61 -17.31 5.43 9.86
N SER A 62 -16.91 6.64 9.49
CA SER A 62 -17.59 7.45 8.49
C SER A 62 -16.60 8.00 7.46
N VAL A 63 -17.08 8.14 6.23
CA VAL A 63 -16.33 8.73 5.12
C VAL A 63 -17.28 9.67 4.37
N ALA A 64 -16.94 10.96 4.30
CA ALA A 64 -17.82 11.93 3.66
C ALA A 64 -17.96 11.67 2.16
N GLN A 65 -16.85 11.36 1.48
CA GLN A 65 -16.86 11.09 0.05
C GLN A 65 -15.74 10.16 -0.39
N VAL A 66 -16.06 9.28 -1.34
CA VAL A 66 -15.10 8.50 -2.12
C VAL A 66 -15.36 8.80 -3.59
N ARG A 67 -14.33 9.18 -4.34
CA ARG A 67 -14.36 9.30 -5.80
C ARG A 67 -13.31 8.38 -6.40
N VAL A 68 -13.71 7.58 -7.38
CA VAL A 68 -12.84 6.68 -8.13
C VAL A 68 -13.06 6.97 -9.61
N GLU A 69 -11.98 7.34 -10.30
CA GLU A 69 -11.94 7.47 -11.74
C GLU A 69 -10.89 6.51 -12.29
N GLY A 70 -11.27 5.68 -13.26
CA GLY A 70 -10.36 4.70 -13.87
C GLY A 70 -10.56 4.61 -15.37
N ASP A 71 -9.46 4.52 -16.10
CA ASP A 71 -9.42 4.14 -17.51
C ASP A 71 -8.24 3.18 -17.71
N ILE A 72 -8.53 1.89 -17.82
CA ILE A 72 -7.54 0.83 -17.93
C ILE A 72 -7.82 0.04 -19.20
N LYS A 73 -6.82 -0.08 -20.05
CA LYS A 73 -6.84 -0.85 -21.29
C LYS A 73 -5.89 -2.02 -21.14
N SER A 74 -6.33 -3.20 -21.54
CA SER A 74 -5.50 -4.39 -21.58
C SER A 74 -5.44 -4.90 -23.01
N THR A 75 -4.72 -4.20 -23.89
CA THR A 75 -4.47 -4.64 -25.27
C THR A 75 -3.21 -5.52 -25.30
N ASP A 76 -2.27 -5.29 -26.20
CA ASP A 76 -0.95 -5.93 -26.19
C ASP A 76 -0.21 -5.71 -24.85
N GLN A 77 -0.47 -4.56 -24.21
CA GLN A 77 0.04 -4.21 -22.89
C GLN A 77 -1.08 -3.61 -22.04
N ILE A 78 -1.03 -3.87 -20.73
CA ILE A 78 -1.89 -3.15 -19.79
C ILE A 78 -1.38 -1.72 -19.67
N ALA A 79 -2.27 -0.74 -19.81
CA ALA A 79 -1.97 0.66 -19.57
C ALA A 79 -3.20 1.42 -19.14
N GLY A 80 -3.02 2.49 -18.38
CA GLY A 80 -4.14 3.29 -17.94
C GLY A 80 -3.81 4.34 -16.90
N LYS A 81 -4.88 4.82 -16.28
CA LYS A 81 -4.86 5.69 -15.11
C LYS A 81 -5.93 5.26 -14.10
N LEU A 82 -5.64 5.49 -12.83
CA LEU A 82 -6.54 5.31 -11.71
C LEU A 82 -6.33 6.47 -10.74
N ASP A 83 -7.40 7.20 -10.48
CA ASP A 83 -7.43 8.31 -9.53
C ASP A 83 -8.47 7.98 -8.44
N VAL A 84 -8.01 7.85 -7.20
CA VAL A 84 -8.86 7.63 -6.04
C VAL A 84 -8.69 8.80 -5.09
N ARG A 85 -9.82 9.38 -4.67
CA ARG A 85 -9.88 10.44 -3.68
C ARG A 85 -10.87 10.05 -2.59
N VAL A 86 -10.40 10.05 -1.35
CA VAL A 86 -11.22 9.77 -0.17
C VAL A 86 -11.15 10.97 0.76
N GLU A 87 -12.29 11.51 1.15
CA GLU A 87 -12.40 12.72 1.96
C GLU A 87 -13.07 12.43 3.30
N GLN A 88 -12.52 13.03 4.36
CA GLN A 88 -13.04 13.01 5.73
C GLN A 88 -13.37 11.59 6.22
N ILE A 89 -12.32 10.77 6.37
CA ILE A 89 -12.39 9.49 7.06
C ILE A 89 -12.32 9.78 8.56
N LEU A 90 -13.34 9.38 9.29
CA LEU A 90 -13.45 9.56 10.74
C LEU A 90 -13.79 8.24 11.40
N GLN A 91 -13.07 7.90 12.45
CA GLN A 91 -13.37 6.84 13.42
C GLN A 91 -12.71 7.24 14.75
N PRO A 92 -12.92 6.54 15.89
CA PRO A 92 -12.24 6.90 17.12
C PRO A 92 -10.72 7.02 16.92
N ASP A 93 -10.16 8.09 17.46
CA ASP A 93 -8.74 8.45 17.40
C ASP A 93 -8.12 8.66 16.00
N VAL A 94 -8.94 8.66 14.94
CA VAL A 94 -8.49 8.84 13.56
C VAL A 94 -9.36 9.86 12.83
N SER A 95 -8.70 10.90 12.31
CA SER A 95 -9.32 11.94 11.49
C SER A 95 -8.47 12.22 10.26
N ILE A 96 -8.76 11.53 9.17
CA ILE A 96 -8.08 11.72 7.88
C ILE A 96 -8.92 12.63 6.98
N ASN A 97 -8.44 13.85 6.78
CA ASN A 97 -9.11 14.84 5.94
C ASN A 97 -9.11 14.42 4.47
N LEU A 98 -8.00 13.86 3.99
CA LEU A 98 -7.82 13.52 2.59
C LEU A 98 -6.84 12.36 2.39
N VAL A 99 -7.25 11.38 1.58
CA VAL A 99 -6.37 10.39 0.95
C VAL A 99 -6.50 10.53 -0.56
N THR A 100 -5.35 10.62 -1.25
CA THR A 100 -5.30 10.56 -2.71
C THR A 100 -4.36 9.46 -3.15
N LEU A 101 -4.83 8.60 -4.05
CA LEU A 101 -4.02 7.61 -4.75
C LEU A 101 -4.14 7.87 -6.24
N ASN A 102 -3.03 8.11 -6.91
CA ASN A 102 -2.96 8.29 -8.35
C ASN A 102 -2.02 7.22 -8.90
N ALA A 103 -2.47 6.41 -9.87
CA ALA A 103 -1.64 5.47 -10.58
C ALA A 103 -1.79 5.69 -12.08
N LYS A 104 -0.69 5.59 -12.84
CA LYS A 104 -0.70 5.81 -14.29
C LYS A 104 0.43 5.05 -14.98
N GLY A 105 0.32 4.88 -16.29
CA GLY A 105 1.36 4.31 -17.15
C GLY A 105 0.98 2.94 -17.69
N SER A 106 1.97 2.21 -18.19
CA SER A 106 1.82 0.85 -18.70
C SER A 106 2.42 -0.18 -17.74
N GLU A 107 2.14 -1.46 -17.97
CA GLU A 107 2.78 -2.54 -17.24
C GLU A 107 4.31 -2.44 -17.32
N LYS A 108 4.87 -1.97 -18.45
CA LYS A 108 6.32 -1.80 -18.65
C LYS A 108 6.88 -0.56 -17.97
N GLN A 109 6.04 0.42 -17.64
CA GLN A 109 6.44 1.63 -16.93
C GLN A 109 5.20 2.27 -16.29
N HIS A 110 5.07 2.14 -14.98
CA HIS A 110 3.97 2.72 -14.22
C HIS A 110 4.49 3.46 -12.99
N GLU A 111 3.69 4.42 -12.56
CA GLU A 111 3.92 5.23 -11.38
C GLU A 111 2.66 5.21 -10.53
N LEU A 112 2.85 5.16 -9.21
CA LEU A 112 1.83 5.29 -8.19
C LEU A 112 2.28 6.34 -7.19
N GLN A 113 1.36 7.21 -6.81
CA GLN A 113 1.56 8.21 -5.79
C GLN A 113 0.44 8.14 -4.78
N LEU A 114 0.81 8.04 -3.51
CA LEU A 114 -0.12 8.07 -2.39
C LEU A 114 0.19 9.32 -1.55
N ARG A 115 -0.87 10.03 -1.15
CA ARG A 115 -0.79 11.08 -0.13
C ARG A 115 -1.92 10.91 0.87
N ILE A 116 -1.59 11.17 2.13
CA ILE A 116 -2.50 11.11 3.27
C ILE A 116 -2.35 12.41 4.05
N GLN A 117 -3.46 13.07 4.38
CA GLN A 117 -3.50 14.29 5.17
C GLN A 117 -4.49 14.08 6.31
N GLY A 118 -3.99 14.09 7.54
CA GLY A 118 -4.81 13.85 8.72
C GLY A 118 -4.00 13.41 9.92
N GLU A 119 -4.75 12.96 10.93
CA GLU A 119 -4.25 12.44 12.20
C GLU A 119 -4.78 11.03 12.43
N PRO A 120 -4.00 10.14 13.06
CA PRO A 120 -2.67 10.39 13.62
C PRO A 120 -1.53 10.28 12.59
N VAL A 121 -1.86 10.01 11.33
CA VAL A 121 -0.88 9.79 10.27
C VAL A 121 -1.16 10.69 9.07
N SER A 122 -0.12 11.37 8.61
CA SER A 122 -0.08 12.07 7.32
C SER A 122 1.23 11.76 6.61
N GLY A 123 1.28 11.92 5.30
CA GLY A 123 2.49 11.59 4.56
C GLY A 123 2.26 11.32 3.09
N GLN A 124 3.29 10.75 2.47
CA GLN A 124 3.29 10.40 1.06
C GLN A 124 4.30 9.31 0.76
N LEU A 125 4.10 8.64 -0.37
CA LEU A 125 5.09 7.80 -1.03
C LEU A 125 4.91 7.86 -2.54
N ASN A 126 6.01 7.62 -3.26
CA ASN A 126 6.02 7.40 -4.71
C ASN A 126 6.55 6.00 -4.98
N LEU A 127 5.89 5.27 -5.87
CA LEU A 127 6.30 3.96 -6.35
C LEU A 127 6.36 4.00 -7.87
N ALA A 128 7.52 3.73 -8.46
CA ALA A 128 7.66 3.52 -9.89
C ALA A 128 8.01 2.06 -10.16
N GLY A 129 7.55 1.49 -11.28
CA GLY A 129 7.84 0.10 -11.57
C GLY A 129 7.61 -0.33 -13.01
N SER A 130 8.02 -1.55 -13.29
CA SER A 130 7.86 -2.25 -14.56
C SER A 130 7.63 -3.73 -14.31
N PHE A 131 6.77 -4.33 -15.15
CA PHE A 131 6.43 -5.74 -15.12
C PHE A 131 6.86 -6.42 -16.42
N ASP A 132 7.58 -7.52 -16.31
CA ASP A 132 7.89 -8.39 -17.41
C ASP A 132 7.00 -9.65 -17.38
N ARG A 133 6.07 -9.76 -18.34
CA ARG A 133 5.17 -10.91 -18.48
C ARG A 133 5.90 -12.24 -18.72
N LYS A 134 7.06 -12.24 -19.42
CA LYS A 134 7.79 -13.47 -19.75
C LYS A 134 8.55 -13.99 -18.54
N GLU A 135 9.17 -13.08 -17.80
CA GLU A 135 9.88 -13.41 -16.56
C GLU A 135 8.91 -13.62 -15.39
N GLU A 136 7.68 -13.07 -15.49
CA GLU A 136 6.74 -12.89 -14.39
C GLU A 136 7.39 -12.14 -13.21
N ARG A 137 8.06 -11.04 -13.56
CA ARG A 137 8.92 -10.30 -12.64
C ARG A 137 8.54 -8.84 -12.64
N TRP A 138 8.32 -8.30 -11.45
CA TRP A 138 8.09 -6.88 -11.24
C TRP A 138 9.31 -6.24 -10.60
N LYS A 139 9.82 -5.16 -11.20
CA LYS A 139 10.89 -4.34 -10.64
C LYS A 139 10.35 -2.97 -10.35
N GLY A 140 10.72 -2.40 -9.20
CA GLY A 140 10.26 -1.08 -8.82
C GLY A 140 11.20 -0.33 -7.91
N THR A 141 10.81 0.90 -7.63
CA THR A 141 11.55 1.82 -6.78
C THR A 141 10.56 2.57 -5.90
N LEU A 142 10.71 2.43 -4.59
CA LEU A 142 9.99 3.22 -3.59
C LEU A 142 10.83 4.45 -3.26
N SER A 143 10.27 5.64 -3.47
CA SER A 143 10.97 6.92 -3.35
C SER A 143 10.10 7.97 -2.68
N ASN A 144 10.73 9.07 -2.23
CA ASN A 144 10.03 10.24 -1.69
C ASN A 144 9.00 9.88 -0.61
N THR A 145 9.34 8.88 0.20
CA THR A 145 8.46 8.34 1.24
C THR A 145 8.72 9.04 2.57
N ARG A 146 7.67 9.64 3.12
CA ARG A 146 7.69 10.28 4.43
C ARG A 146 6.32 10.21 5.09
N PHE A 147 6.29 9.96 6.39
CA PHE A 147 5.07 9.90 7.18
C PHE A 147 5.27 10.58 8.52
N GLN A 148 4.38 11.51 8.88
CA GLN A 148 4.16 11.94 10.24
C GLN A 148 3.35 10.84 10.95
N THR A 149 3.78 10.45 12.15
CA THR A 149 3.14 9.42 12.97
C THR A 149 3.07 9.89 14.44
N PRO A 150 2.34 9.20 15.33
CA PRO A 150 2.36 9.50 16.77
C PRO A 150 3.74 9.54 17.41
N VAL A 151 4.70 8.78 16.86
CA VAL A 151 6.09 8.73 17.35
C VAL A 151 7.02 9.65 16.57
N GLY A 152 6.47 10.64 15.89
CA GLY A 152 7.23 11.61 15.09
C GLY A 152 7.33 11.25 13.60
N PRO A 153 8.02 12.11 12.83
CA PRO A 153 8.17 11.91 11.39
C PRO A 153 9.17 10.81 11.08
N TRP A 154 8.83 10.00 10.09
CA TRP A 154 9.69 8.99 9.48
C TRP A 154 9.88 9.30 8.01
N SER A 155 11.11 9.22 7.50
CA SER A 155 11.41 9.42 6.08
C SER A 155 12.48 8.47 5.59
N LEU A 156 12.37 8.03 4.33
CA LEU A 156 13.45 7.31 3.67
C LEU A 156 14.65 8.21 3.40
N THR A 157 15.85 7.69 3.62
CA THR A 157 17.10 8.38 3.28
C THR A 157 17.44 8.32 1.79
N ARG A 158 16.98 7.25 1.13
CA ARG A 158 17.25 6.94 -0.26
C ARG A 158 16.14 6.06 -0.81
N ASP A 159 16.11 5.98 -2.13
CA ASP A 159 15.18 5.12 -2.84
C ASP A 159 15.48 3.63 -2.55
N ILE A 160 14.42 2.84 -2.41
CA ILE A 160 14.47 1.39 -2.20
C ILE A 160 14.21 0.69 -3.52
N ALA A 161 15.18 -0.09 -3.99
CA ALA A 161 14.96 -1.01 -5.10
C ALA A 161 14.12 -2.21 -4.64
N LEU A 162 13.09 -2.53 -5.41
CA LEU A 162 12.21 -3.66 -5.17
C LEU A 162 12.24 -4.59 -6.38
N ASP A 163 12.24 -5.90 -6.14
CA ASP A 163 12.25 -6.90 -7.19
C ASP A 163 11.44 -8.13 -6.78
N TYR A 164 10.20 -8.21 -7.26
CA TYR A 164 9.29 -9.32 -7.02
C TYR A 164 9.37 -10.34 -8.16
N ARG A 165 9.68 -11.58 -7.81
CA ARG A 165 9.81 -12.72 -8.73
C ARG A 165 8.67 -13.69 -8.47
N ASN A 166 7.64 -13.63 -9.32
CA ASN A 166 6.40 -14.39 -9.11
C ASN A 166 6.64 -15.91 -9.12
N LYS A 167 7.52 -16.42 -9.99
CA LYS A 167 7.82 -17.86 -10.07
C LYS A 167 8.40 -18.42 -8.78
N GLU A 168 9.13 -17.59 -8.04
CA GLU A 168 9.72 -17.94 -6.74
C GLU A 168 8.83 -17.54 -5.56
N GLN A 169 7.80 -16.71 -5.79
CA GLN A 169 7.02 -16.04 -4.76
C GLN A 169 7.90 -15.29 -3.75
N LYS A 170 8.97 -14.64 -4.24
CA LYS A 170 9.93 -13.89 -3.43
C LYS A 170 10.01 -12.42 -3.86
N ILE A 171 10.24 -11.54 -2.90
CA ILE A 171 10.57 -10.14 -3.12
C ILE A 171 11.96 -9.84 -2.55
N SER A 172 12.83 -9.26 -3.38
CA SER A 172 14.05 -8.63 -2.90
C SER A 172 13.80 -7.15 -2.60
N ILE A 173 14.24 -6.72 -1.41
CA ILE A 173 14.10 -5.35 -0.92
C ILE A 173 15.51 -4.83 -0.67
N GLY A 174 15.93 -3.84 -1.45
CA GLY A 174 17.28 -3.29 -1.38
C GLY A 174 17.59 -2.62 -0.03
N PRO A 175 18.88 -2.39 0.27
CA PRO A 175 19.29 -1.73 1.51
C PRO A 175 18.69 -0.33 1.64
N HIS A 176 18.20 0.00 2.83
CA HIS A 176 17.50 1.25 3.08
C HIS A 176 17.59 1.67 4.55
N CYS A 177 17.38 2.96 4.81
CA CYS A 177 17.24 3.48 6.17
C CYS A 177 16.03 4.41 6.25
N TRP A 178 15.36 4.35 7.39
CA TRP A 178 14.31 5.26 7.81
C TRP A 178 14.84 6.16 8.91
N LEU A 179 14.66 7.47 8.76
CA LEU A 179 15.06 8.47 9.73
C LEU A 179 13.87 9.01 10.48
N ASN A 180 14.04 9.14 11.78
CA ASN A 180 13.25 9.93 12.70
C ASN A 180 14.22 10.80 13.50
N PRO A 181 13.83 12.01 13.96
CA PRO A 181 14.70 12.85 14.80
C PRO A 181 15.26 12.12 16.03
N ASN A 182 14.52 11.13 16.54
CA ASN A 182 14.83 10.38 17.75
C ASN A 182 15.15 8.89 17.48
N ALA A 183 15.32 8.47 16.22
CA ALA A 183 15.67 7.09 15.86
C ALA A 183 16.13 6.94 14.42
N GLU A 184 16.93 5.92 14.12
CA GLU A 184 17.22 5.50 12.76
C GLU A 184 17.08 3.98 12.64
N LEU A 185 16.30 3.54 11.66
CA LEU A 185 16.07 2.12 11.38
C LEU A 185 16.67 1.78 10.02
N CYS A 186 17.75 1.00 10.02
CA CYS A 186 18.48 0.63 8.82
C CYS A 186 18.40 -0.87 8.55
N VAL A 187 18.18 -1.21 7.29
CA VAL A 187 18.34 -2.55 6.74
C VAL A 187 19.56 -2.50 5.82
N PRO A 188 20.76 -2.91 6.27
CA PRO A 188 22.02 -2.68 5.56
C PRO A 188 22.24 -3.64 4.39
N GLN A 189 21.48 -4.74 4.32
CA GLN A 189 21.60 -5.77 3.29
C GLN A 189 20.27 -5.97 2.58
N THR A 190 20.31 -6.44 1.34
CA THR A 190 19.09 -6.81 0.63
C THR A 190 18.37 -7.91 1.40
N ILE A 191 17.10 -7.69 1.72
CA ILE A 191 16.22 -8.76 2.24
C ILE A 191 15.73 -9.52 1.03
N ASP A 192 15.81 -10.85 1.06
CA ASP A 192 15.11 -11.70 0.12
C ASP A 192 14.01 -12.47 0.85
N ALA A 193 12.76 -12.03 0.66
CA ALA A 193 11.61 -12.43 1.46
C ALA A 193 10.62 -13.25 0.65
N GLY A 194 10.27 -14.43 1.15
CA GLY A 194 9.13 -15.23 0.72
C GLY A 194 8.56 -16.02 1.91
N ALA A 195 8.18 -17.27 1.68
CA ALA A 195 7.81 -18.20 2.76
C ALA A 195 8.93 -18.37 3.80
N GLU A 196 10.17 -18.22 3.36
CA GLU A 196 11.39 -18.12 4.17
C GLU A 196 12.09 -16.78 3.91
N GLY A 197 12.95 -16.36 4.82
CA GLY A 197 13.81 -15.21 4.62
C GLY A 197 14.66 -14.86 5.83
N ARG A 198 15.52 -13.86 5.65
CA ARG A 198 16.36 -13.30 6.71
C ARG A 198 16.49 -11.79 6.53
N ALA A 199 16.45 -11.07 7.63
CA ALA A 199 16.65 -9.63 7.67
C ALA A 199 17.62 -9.27 8.79
N LEU A 200 18.64 -8.49 8.43
CA LEU A 200 19.46 -7.77 9.39
C LEU A 200 18.89 -6.37 9.54
N VAL A 201 18.61 -5.98 10.78
CA VAL A 201 18.02 -4.69 11.11
C VAL A 201 18.87 -4.02 12.17
N ASN A 202 19.31 -2.81 11.89
CA ASN A 202 20.03 -1.95 12.82
C ASN A 202 19.08 -0.86 13.30
N LEU A 203 18.89 -0.76 14.60
CA LEU A 203 18.20 0.35 15.24
C LEU A 203 19.26 1.20 15.93
N ASN A 204 19.40 2.44 15.48
CA ASN A 204 20.37 3.38 16.00
C ASN A 204 19.65 4.51 16.72
N ARG A 205 20.27 4.99 17.81
CA ARG A 205 19.86 6.20 18.54
C ARG A 205 18.36 6.27 18.91
N PHE A 206 17.72 5.13 19.16
CA PHE A 206 16.29 5.06 19.48
C PHE A 206 16.03 5.59 20.89
N ASP A 207 15.35 6.72 20.99
CA ASP A 207 14.90 7.26 22.27
C ASP A 207 13.72 6.44 22.80
N LEU A 208 13.88 5.81 23.97
CA LEU A 208 12.83 5.01 24.60
C LEU A 208 11.56 5.83 24.91
N ALA A 209 11.65 7.16 25.00
CA ALA A 209 10.49 8.03 25.14
C ALA A 209 9.51 7.92 23.94
N MET A 210 9.97 7.46 22.77
CA MET A 210 9.12 7.17 21.62
C MET A 210 8.10 6.06 21.89
N LEU A 211 8.31 5.21 22.90
CA LEU A 211 7.37 4.15 23.26
C LEU A 211 6.17 4.66 24.08
N LYS A 212 6.21 5.90 24.56
CA LYS A 212 5.17 6.48 25.43
C LYS A 212 3.74 6.31 24.90
N PRO A 213 3.43 6.51 23.60
CA PRO A 213 2.06 6.31 23.10
C PRO A 213 1.53 4.87 23.21
N PHE A 214 2.42 3.90 23.43
CA PHE A 214 2.08 2.47 23.52
C PHE A 214 2.21 1.91 24.94
N MET A 215 2.54 2.77 25.92
CA MET A 215 2.74 2.37 27.31
C MET A 215 1.57 2.83 28.19
N PRO A 216 1.26 2.11 29.28
CA PRO A 216 0.36 2.63 30.31
C PRO A 216 0.87 3.96 30.86
N GLU A 217 -0.02 4.85 31.27
CA GLU A 217 0.35 6.19 31.78
C GLU A 217 1.31 6.14 32.98
N THR A 218 1.28 5.05 33.76
CA THR A 218 2.15 4.83 34.93
C THR A 218 3.55 4.35 34.58
N THR A 219 3.80 3.96 33.33
CA THR A 219 5.07 3.39 32.90
C THR A 219 5.88 4.45 32.17
N GLN A 220 7.12 4.65 32.61
CA GLN A 220 8.07 5.55 31.96
C GLN A 220 9.28 4.74 31.51
N ALA A 221 9.68 4.94 30.26
CA ALA A 221 10.93 4.43 29.71
C ALA A 221 11.77 5.61 29.25
N SER A 222 13.04 5.62 29.65
CA SER A 222 13.98 6.70 29.35
C SER A 222 15.34 6.12 29.00
N GLY A 223 16.04 6.74 28.06
CA GLY A 223 17.36 6.34 27.62
C GLY A 223 17.42 6.19 26.10
N ILE A 224 18.64 6.08 25.59
CA ILE A 224 18.89 5.88 24.17
C ILE A 224 19.34 4.43 23.96
N PHE A 225 18.70 3.75 23.03
CA PHE A 225 18.97 2.37 22.69
C PHE A 225 19.56 2.26 21.29
N THR A 226 20.61 1.45 21.15
CA THR A 226 21.14 1.03 19.85
C THR A 226 21.30 -0.48 19.86
N GLY A 227 20.82 -1.13 18.81
CA GLY A 227 20.79 -2.58 18.75
C GLY A 227 20.79 -3.11 17.33
N LYS A 228 21.17 -4.38 17.19
CA LYS A 228 21.05 -5.13 15.95
C LYS A 228 20.16 -6.34 16.18
N ALA A 229 19.28 -6.58 15.23
CA ALA A 229 18.44 -7.77 15.19
C ALA A 229 18.76 -8.54 13.92
N ASP A 230 19.01 -9.83 14.10
CA ASP A 230 19.13 -10.80 13.02
C ASP A 230 17.94 -11.74 13.09
N VAL A 231 17.02 -11.56 12.14
CA VAL A 231 15.74 -12.25 12.14
C VAL A 231 15.69 -13.17 10.94
N ALA A 232 15.54 -14.47 11.20
CA ALA A 232 15.24 -15.47 10.19
C ALA A 232 13.82 -16.02 10.41
N TRP A 233 13.13 -16.32 9.32
CA TRP A 233 11.82 -16.96 9.38
C TRP A 233 11.68 -18.06 8.35
N ASP A 234 10.84 -19.04 8.68
CA ASP A 234 10.29 -20.05 7.80
C ASP A 234 8.82 -20.30 8.20
N THR A 235 7.90 -20.12 7.26
CA THR A 235 6.45 -20.29 7.48
C THR A 235 5.99 -21.75 7.32
N HIS A 236 6.84 -22.63 6.80
CA HIS A 236 6.58 -24.06 6.68
C HIS A 236 6.84 -24.81 7.99
N GLU A 237 7.70 -24.27 8.85
CA GLU A 237 7.91 -24.77 10.21
C GLU A 237 6.99 -24.05 11.19
N ARG A 238 6.11 -24.78 11.88
CA ARG A 238 5.23 -24.19 12.91
C ARG A 238 6.08 -23.62 14.06
N GLY A 239 6.31 -22.30 14.05
CA GLY A 239 6.94 -21.54 15.14
C GLY A 239 8.33 -20.93 14.85
N ALA A 240 8.85 -20.95 13.62
CA ALA A 240 10.25 -20.63 13.35
C ALA A 240 10.58 -19.15 13.11
N ALA A 241 10.06 -18.23 13.95
CA ALA A 241 10.69 -16.91 14.06
C ALA A 241 11.86 -17.02 15.05
N ALA A 242 13.06 -17.31 14.55
CA ALA A 242 14.28 -17.34 15.35
C ALA A 242 15.00 -16.00 15.17
N GLY A 243 14.93 -15.15 16.20
CA GLY A 243 15.67 -13.88 16.25
C GLY A 243 16.84 -13.97 17.23
N GLN A 244 18.05 -13.67 16.77
CA GLN A 244 19.19 -13.41 17.67
C GLN A 244 19.31 -11.89 17.85
N TYR A 245 19.24 -11.45 19.10
CA TYR A 245 19.40 -10.05 19.49
C TYR A 245 20.74 -9.87 20.21
N HIS A 246 21.55 -8.92 19.74
CA HIS A 246 22.81 -8.54 20.38
C HIS A 246 22.75 -7.06 20.79
N PRO A 247 22.58 -6.75 22.09
CA PRO A 247 22.79 -5.39 22.60
C PRO A 247 24.28 -5.05 22.49
N PHE A 248 24.61 -3.87 21.97
CA PHE A 248 25.93 -3.29 22.27
C PHE A 248 25.85 -2.69 23.68
N GLY A 249 26.82 -3.05 24.52
CA GLY A 249 26.91 -2.59 25.90
C GLY A 249 26.99 -1.06 26.01
N ALA A 250 26.50 -0.57 27.15
CA ALA A 250 26.58 0.82 27.59
C ALA A 250 28.02 1.35 27.64
#